data_AF-A0A7Y2U3M7-F1
#
_entry.id   AF-A0A7Y2U3M7-F1
#
_cell.length_a   1.000
_cell.length_b   1.000
_cell.length_c   1.000
_cell.angle_alpha   90.00
_cell.angle_beta   90.00
_cell.angle_gamma   90.00
#
_symmetry.space_group_name_H-M   'P 1'
#
loop_
_entity.id
_entity.type
_entity.pdbx_description
1 polymer ?
#
loop_
_entity_poly.entity_id
_entity_poly.type
_entity_poly.pdbx_seq_one_letter_code
_entity_poly.pdbx_strand_id
1 'polypeptide(L)'
;MNRRISTMTLIFAMVATPTAAHAEAETLPPEVSLDGLEQVEKTRHKEIYRAPDVDWNSYDAVIIDEATVAFRKNWQRDQNRNQPSKIRSKDMDRIRTAMAEVFDDVFTKELTEKGGYSITEQVSESTLRITPYIVDLDVYA
;
A
#
# COMPACT_ATOMS: atom_id res chain seq x y z
N MET A 1 -87.50 -8.89 8.71
CA MET A 1 -87.00 -8.04 7.60
C MET A 1 -85.47 -8.09 7.65
N ASN A 2 -84.88 -8.83 6.71
CA ASN A 2 -83.47 -8.90 6.23
C ASN A 2 -82.32 -8.81 7.27
N ARG A 3 -81.67 -9.92 7.71
CA ARG A 3 -80.56 -10.71 7.09
C ARG A 3 -79.34 -9.82 6.73
N ARG A 4 -78.07 -10.06 7.11
CA ARG A 4 -77.32 -11.18 7.73
C ARG A 4 -75.95 -10.62 8.18
N ILE A 5 -75.39 -11.18 9.25
CA ILE A 5 -73.97 -11.07 9.61
C ILE A 5 -73.21 -12.23 8.96
N SER A 6 -71.96 -11.96 8.54
CA SER A 6 -70.78 -12.87 8.55
C SER A 6 -70.08 -13.12 7.20
N THR A 7 -68.82 -12.66 7.15
CA THR A 7 -67.60 -13.25 6.55
C THR A 7 -67.57 -13.64 5.06
N MET A 8 -66.71 -12.99 4.25
CA MET A 8 -65.60 -13.66 3.53
C MET A 8 -64.62 -12.67 2.86
N THR A 9 -63.36 -12.76 3.28
CA THR A 9 -62.06 -12.44 2.67
C THR A 9 -61.98 -11.79 1.27
N LEU A 10 -61.18 -10.72 1.16
CA LEU A 10 -60.25 -10.57 0.02
C LEU A 10 -58.93 -9.93 0.49
N ILE A 11 -57.85 -10.62 0.17
CA ILE A 11 -56.45 -10.33 0.48
C ILE A 11 -55.94 -9.26 -0.50
N PHE A 12 -55.25 -8.23 -0.02
CA PHE A 12 -54.27 -7.51 -0.83
C PHE A 12 -53.01 -7.25 0.00
N ALA A 13 -51.91 -7.84 -0.46
CA ALA A 13 -50.60 -7.81 0.15
C ALA A 13 -49.93 -6.45 -0.06
N MET A 14 -49.38 -5.88 1.01
CA MET A 14 -48.41 -4.78 0.91
C MET A 14 -47.16 -5.21 1.66
N VAL A 15 -46.26 -5.88 0.94
CA VAL A 15 -44.91 -6.18 1.41
C VAL A 15 -44.16 -4.86 1.43
N ALA A 16 -43.85 -4.36 2.63
CA ALA A 16 -42.91 -3.27 2.81
C ALA A 16 -41.50 -3.81 2.59
N THR A 17 -40.96 -3.63 1.38
CA THR A 17 -39.54 -3.82 1.13
C THR A 17 -38.79 -2.55 1.57
N PRO A 18 -37.81 -2.62 2.49
CA PRO A 18 -36.91 -1.51 2.71
C PRO A 18 -36.06 -1.35 1.45
N THR A 19 -36.17 -0.20 0.79
CA THR A 19 -35.28 0.19 -0.30
C THR A 19 -33.89 0.42 0.30
N ALA A 20 -33.09 -0.64 0.37
CA ALA A 20 -31.66 -0.51 0.55
C ALA A 20 -31.13 0.16 -0.72
N ALA A 21 -30.86 1.47 -0.64
CA ALA A 21 -30.06 2.16 -1.63
C ALA A 21 -28.68 1.48 -1.64
N HIS A 22 -28.47 0.57 -2.60
CA HIS A 22 -27.13 0.22 -3.03
C HIS A 22 -26.55 1.47 -3.67
N ALA A 23 -25.75 2.21 -2.90
CA ALA A 23 -24.77 3.11 -3.49
C ALA A 23 -23.74 2.21 -4.18
N GLU A 24 -24.00 1.91 -5.45
CA GLU A 24 -23.00 1.35 -6.35
C GLU A 24 -21.96 2.46 -6.52
N ALA A 25 -20.86 2.35 -5.79
CA ALA A 25 -19.73 3.24 -5.95
C ALA A 25 -19.31 3.14 -7.42
N GLU A 26 -19.45 4.24 -8.17
CA GLU A 26 -18.88 4.34 -9.50
C GLU A 26 -17.38 4.00 -9.39
N THR A 27 -17.02 2.80 -9.81
CA THR A 27 -15.64 2.38 -9.98
C THR A 27 -15.09 3.15 -11.16
N LEU A 28 -14.67 4.38 -10.91
CA LEU A 28 -13.81 5.12 -11.83
C LEU A 28 -12.62 4.20 -12.16
N PRO A 29 -12.28 4.04 -13.45
CA PRO A 29 -11.14 3.22 -13.85
C PRO A 29 -9.89 3.68 -13.08
N PRO A 30 -9.03 2.75 -12.63
CA PRO A 30 -7.81 3.11 -11.94
C PRO A 30 -6.96 4.03 -12.83
N GLU A 31 -6.41 5.09 -12.24
CA GLU A 31 -5.52 6.03 -12.94
C GLU A 31 -4.31 5.24 -13.49
N VAL A 32 -4.12 5.23 -14.81
CA VAL A 32 -3.08 4.41 -15.48
C VAL A 32 -1.79 5.22 -15.62
N SER A 33 -0.65 4.62 -15.24
CA SER A 33 0.67 5.26 -15.38
C SER A 33 1.13 5.29 -16.85
N LEU A 34 2.18 6.06 -17.15
CA LEU A 34 2.78 6.09 -18.50
C LEU A 34 3.25 4.71 -18.98
N ASP A 35 3.61 3.84 -18.03
CA ASP A 35 4.10 2.48 -18.29
C ASP A 35 2.96 1.44 -18.33
N GLY A 36 1.69 1.88 -18.30
CA GLY A 36 0.52 1.01 -18.37
C GLY A 36 0.16 0.32 -17.05
N LEU A 37 0.66 0.81 -15.91
CA LEU A 37 0.32 0.24 -14.60
C LEU A 37 -0.99 0.85 -14.07
N GLU A 38 -1.85 0.01 -13.52
CA GLU A 38 -3.10 0.45 -12.90
C GLU A 38 -2.87 0.88 -11.45
N GLN A 39 -3.35 2.07 -11.07
CA GLN A 39 -3.33 2.52 -9.68
C GLN A 39 -4.29 1.70 -8.82
N VAL A 40 -3.76 1.02 -7.81
CA VAL A 40 -4.51 0.24 -6.83
C VAL A 40 -4.97 1.10 -5.66
N GLU A 41 -4.07 1.96 -5.18
CA GLU A 41 -4.33 2.81 -4.03
C GLU A 41 -3.59 4.12 -4.17
N LYS A 42 -4.27 5.22 -3.84
CA LYS A 42 -3.68 6.56 -3.76
C LYS A 42 -4.12 7.24 -2.47
N THR A 43 -3.15 7.59 -1.65
CA THR A 43 -3.33 8.40 -0.45
C THR A 43 -2.31 9.53 -0.45
N ARG A 44 -2.38 10.43 0.54
CA ARG A 44 -1.41 11.54 0.67
C ARG A 44 0.05 11.09 0.77
N HIS A 45 0.33 9.87 1.24
CA HIS A 45 1.71 9.38 1.46
C HIS A 45 2.01 8.04 0.82
N LYS A 46 1.10 7.49 0.02
CA LYS A 46 1.22 6.15 -0.53
C LYS A 46 0.52 6.10 -1.86
N GLU A 47 1.25 5.65 -2.88
CA GLU A 47 0.70 5.31 -4.18
C GLU A 47 1.16 3.91 -4.53
N ILE A 48 0.22 3.05 -4.92
CA ILE A 48 0.49 1.67 -5.33
C ILE A 48 -0.04 1.50 -6.73
N TYR A 49 0.80 0.97 -7.61
CA TYR A 49 0.46 0.64 -8.99
C TYR A 49 0.76 -0.85 -9.23
N ARG A 50 -0.05 -1.50 -10.06
CA ARG A 50 0.15 -2.91 -10.43
C ARG A 50 0.04 -3.11 -11.93
N ALA A 51 0.76 -4.11 -12.44
CA ALA A 51 0.51 -4.63 -13.77
C ALA A 51 -0.84 -5.39 -13.78
N PRO A 52 -1.76 -5.07 -14.71
CA PRO A 52 -3.10 -5.68 -14.74
C PRO A 52 -3.08 -7.15 -15.17
N ASP A 53 -2.13 -7.55 -16.01
CA ASP A 53 -2.05 -8.88 -16.62
C ASP A 53 -1.25 -9.90 -15.77
N VAL A 54 -0.91 -9.56 -14.52
CA VAL A 54 -0.14 -10.41 -13.60
C VAL A 54 -1.06 -10.93 -12.50
N ASP A 55 -1.10 -12.25 -12.30
CA ASP A 55 -1.72 -12.83 -11.10
C ASP A 55 -0.78 -12.67 -9.92
N TRP A 56 -1.11 -11.77 -9.01
CA TRP A 56 -0.29 -11.49 -7.83
C TRP A 56 -0.42 -12.55 -6.74
N ASN A 57 -1.42 -13.44 -6.81
CA ASN A 57 -1.61 -14.50 -5.81
C ASN A 57 -0.68 -15.69 -6.02
N SER A 58 0.03 -15.77 -7.15
CA SER A 58 0.97 -16.86 -7.44
C SER A 58 2.32 -16.70 -6.75
N TYR A 59 2.56 -15.58 -6.06
CA TYR A 59 3.81 -15.30 -5.38
C TYR A 59 3.70 -15.56 -3.88
N ASP A 60 4.52 -16.47 -3.37
CA ASP A 60 4.56 -16.89 -1.97
C ASP A 60 5.92 -16.61 -1.29
N ALA A 61 6.94 -16.30 -2.09
CA ALA A 61 8.27 -15.98 -1.64
C ALA A 61 8.74 -14.61 -2.16
N VAL A 62 9.59 -13.95 -1.39
CA VAL A 62 10.17 -12.65 -1.72
C VAL A 62 11.69 -12.64 -1.61
N ILE A 63 12.34 -12.00 -2.57
CA ILE A 63 13.73 -11.53 -2.48
C ILE A 63 13.67 -10.02 -2.20
N ILE A 64 14.36 -9.57 -1.17
CA ILE A 64 14.45 -8.15 -0.82
C ILE A 64 15.88 -7.70 -1.11
N ASP A 65 16.05 -6.75 -2.03
CA ASP A 65 17.36 -6.12 -2.24
C ASP A 65 17.63 -5.09 -1.13
N GLU A 66 18.91 -4.83 -0.87
CA GLU A 66 19.31 -3.75 0.05
C GLU A 66 18.72 -2.41 -0.39
N ALA A 67 18.13 -1.68 0.56
CA ALA A 67 17.51 -0.41 0.29
C ALA A 67 18.54 0.64 -0.14
N THR A 68 18.33 1.23 -1.33
CA THR A 68 19.15 2.36 -1.78
C THR A 68 18.64 3.65 -1.16
N VAL A 69 19.48 4.30 -0.35
CA VAL A 69 19.10 5.54 0.36
C VAL A 69 19.77 6.77 -0.25
N ALA A 70 18.98 7.77 -0.62
CA ALA A 70 19.44 9.04 -1.16
C ALA A 70 18.91 10.22 -0.33
N PHE A 71 19.81 11.09 0.10
CA PHE A 71 19.45 12.31 0.80
C PHE A 71 18.82 13.34 -0.12
N ARG A 72 17.95 14.18 0.46
CA ARG A 72 17.47 15.39 -0.21
C ARG A 72 18.65 16.21 -0.70
N LYS A 73 18.47 16.85 -1.87
CA LYS A 73 19.46 17.78 -2.42
C LYS A 73 19.90 18.83 -1.39
N ASN A 74 21.22 18.98 -1.25
CA ASN A 74 21.89 19.89 -0.32
C ASN A 74 21.68 19.61 1.18
N TRP A 75 21.11 18.46 1.57
CA TRP A 75 20.81 18.14 2.97
C TRP A 75 22.00 18.40 3.91
N GLN A 76 23.19 17.86 3.63
CA GLN A 76 24.37 18.02 4.49
C GLN A 76 24.79 19.49 4.67
N ARG A 77 24.74 20.28 3.59
CA ARG A 77 25.07 21.70 3.64
C ARG A 77 24.08 22.44 4.54
N ASP A 78 22.79 22.13 4.39
CA ASP A 78 21.72 22.76 5.15
C ASP A 78 21.81 22.40 6.64
N GLN A 79 22.10 21.13 6.97
CA GLN A 79 22.38 20.70 8.35
C GLN A 79 23.58 21.46 8.94
N ASN A 80 24.67 21.63 8.18
CA ASN A 80 25.89 22.27 8.65
C ASN A 80 25.82 23.81 8.75
N ARG A 81 24.70 24.44 8.37
CA ARG A 81 24.62 25.91 8.27
C ARG A 81 24.80 26.62 9.61
N ASN A 82 24.23 26.04 10.68
CA ASN A 82 24.20 26.64 12.01
C ASN A 82 24.67 25.68 13.11
N GLN A 83 25.23 24.53 12.75
CA GLN A 83 25.66 23.51 13.71
C GLN A 83 27.14 23.68 14.09
N PRO A 84 27.50 23.72 15.39
CA PRO A 84 28.89 23.72 15.84
C PRO A 84 29.63 22.46 15.39
N SER A 85 28.95 21.32 15.46
CA SER A 85 29.44 20.01 15.02
C SER A 85 28.98 19.75 13.60
N LYS A 86 29.91 19.71 12.65
CA LYS A 86 29.59 19.47 11.24
C LYS A 86 29.41 17.98 10.94
N ILE A 87 28.32 17.66 10.26
CA ILE A 87 28.09 16.38 9.59
C ILE A 87 29.11 16.22 8.47
N ARG A 88 29.89 15.13 8.54
CA ARG A 88 30.90 14.76 7.54
C ARG A 88 30.34 13.68 6.61
N SER A 89 31.04 13.39 5.52
CA SER A 89 30.64 12.31 4.60
C SER A 89 30.51 10.96 5.30
N LYS A 90 31.40 10.66 6.25
CA LYS A 90 31.32 9.44 7.08
C LYS A 90 30.01 9.36 7.89
N ASP A 91 29.51 10.49 8.38
CA ASP A 91 28.24 10.52 9.10
C ASP A 91 27.07 10.27 8.14
N MET A 92 27.15 10.78 6.91
CA MET A 92 26.16 10.49 5.87
C MET A 92 26.14 9.01 5.50
N ASP A 93 27.32 8.40 5.32
CA ASP A 93 27.44 6.97 5.02
C ASP A 93 26.86 6.14 6.16
N ARG A 94 27.17 6.50 7.41
CA ARG A 94 26.59 5.84 8.59
C ARG A 94 25.05 5.94 8.62
N ILE A 95 24.50 7.12 8.32
CA ILE A 95 23.04 7.31 8.28
C ILE A 95 22.43 6.49 7.13
N ARG A 96 23.08 6.46 5.96
CA ARG A 96 22.65 5.66 4.81
C ARG A 96 22.52 4.18 5.17
N THR A 97 23.58 3.62 5.74
CA THR A 97 23.63 2.22 6.19
C THR A 97 22.59 1.95 7.27
N ALA A 98 22.52 2.79 8.31
CA ALA A 98 21.57 2.60 9.40
C ALA A 98 20.10 2.65 8.92
N MET A 99 19.77 3.53 7.98
CA MET A 99 18.43 3.60 7.40
C MET A 99 18.10 2.38 6.54
N ALA A 100 19.07 1.87 5.78
CA ALA A 100 18.90 0.65 4.99
C ALA A 100 18.68 -0.58 5.89
N GLU A 101 19.49 -0.71 6.96
CA GLU A 101 19.35 -1.79 7.95
C GLU A 101 18.00 -1.76 8.66
N VAL A 102 17.55 -0.58 9.10
CA VAL A 102 16.23 -0.43 9.75
C VAL A 102 15.09 -0.74 8.78
N PHE A 103 15.21 -0.31 7.52
CA PHE A 103 14.23 -0.67 6.50
C PHE A 103 14.17 -2.19 6.31
N ASP A 104 15.31 -2.84 6.13
CA ASP A 104 15.39 -4.28 5.91
C ASP A 104 14.76 -5.09 7.05
N ASP A 105 15.11 -4.76 8.30
CA ASP A 105 14.55 -5.40 9.50
C ASP A 105 13.02 -5.24 9.56
N VAL A 106 12.53 -4.01 9.47
CA VAL A 106 11.09 -3.71 9.59
C VAL A 106 10.33 -4.32 8.42
N PHE A 107 10.82 -4.19 7.20
CA PHE A 107 10.10 -4.62 6.01
C PHE A 107 10.05 -6.14 5.91
N THR A 108 11.17 -6.82 6.21
CA THR A 108 11.23 -8.29 6.31
C THR A 108 10.25 -8.80 7.35
N LYS A 109 10.23 -8.18 8.53
CA LYS A 109 9.31 -8.55 9.61
C LYS A 109 7.84 -8.38 9.20
N GLU A 110 7.48 -7.26 8.60
CA GLU A 110 6.10 -7.00 8.19
C GLU A 110 5.64 -7.97 7.09
N LEU A 111 6.50 -8.26 6.10
CA LEU A 111 6.18 -9.20 5.03
C LEU A 111 6.03 -10.64 5.52
N THR A 112 6.84 -11.06 6.49
CA THR A 112 6.80 -12.43 7.03
C THR A 112 5.68 -12.60 8.06
N GLU A 113 5.59 -11.72 9.06
CA GLU A 113 4.65 -11.87 10.18
C GLU A 113 3.21 -11.51 9.81
N LYS A 114 3.00 -10.53 8.93
CA LYS A 114 1.65 -10.07 8.54
C LYS A 114 1.32 -10.40 7.09
N GLY A 115 2.31 -10.35 6.20
CA GLY A 115 2.12 -10.64 4.78
C GLY A 115 2.05 -12.14 4.44
N GLY A 116 2.60 -13.00 5.30
CA GLY A 116 2.65 -14.45 5.06
C GLY A 116 3.66 -14.87 3.99
N TYR A 117 4.56 -13.98 3.57
CA TYR A 117 5.60 -14.30 2.59
C TYR A 117 6.77 -15.01 3.24
N SER A 118 7.48 -15.82 2.47
CA SER A 118 8.75 -16.43 2.87
C SER A 118 9.93 -15.67 2.23
N ILE A 119 11.00 -15.41 3.00
CA ILE A 119 12.21 -14.79 2.46
C ILE A 119 13.07 -15.86 1.79
N THR A 120 13.53 -15.59 0.56
CA THR A 120 14.40 -16.48 -0.19
C THR A 120 15.50 -15.69 -0.89
N GLU A 121 16.62 -16.36 -1.20
CA GLU A 121 17.66 -15.86 -2.10
C GLU A 121 17.56 -16.50 -3.49
N GLN A 122 16.66 -17.47 -3.66
CA GLN A 122 16.51 -18.24 -4.90
C GLN A 122 15.42 -17.65 -5.80
N VAL A 123 15.81 -17.35 -7.04
CA VAL A 123 14.87 -16.91 -8.07
C VAL A 123 14.06 -18.10 -8.57
N SER A 124 12.73 -17.97 -8.58
CA SER A 124 11.79 -18.96 -9.09
C SER A 124 10.58 -18.27 -9.74
N GLU A 125 9.67 -19.04 -10.33
CA GLU A 125 8.43 -18.51 -10.93
C GLU A 125 7.48 -17.91 -9.89
N SER A 126 7.50 -18.37 -8.64
CA SER A 126 6.69 -17.85 -7.53
C SER A 126 7.44 -16.86 -6.63
N THR A 127 8.62 -16.41 -7.05
CA THR A 127 9.43 -15.44 -6.28
C THR A 127 9.23 -14.02 -6.79
N LEU A 128 8.85 -13.10 -5.89
CA LEU A 128 8.78 -11.67 -6.17
C LEU A 128 10.06 -10.96 -5.69
N ARG A 129 10.68 -10.15 -6.55
CA ARG A 129 11.85 -9.34 -6.18
C ARG A 129 11.44 -7.90 -5.86
N ILE A 130 11.87 -7.41 -4.71
CA ILE A 130 11.62 -6.05 -4.23
C ILE A 130 12.94 -5.28 -4.22
N THR A 131 12.98 -4.15 -4.91
CA THR A 131 14.14 -3.25 -4.91
C THR A 131 13.74 -1.90 -4.27
N PRO A 132 14.05 -1.68 -2.98
CA PRO A 132 13.61 -0.50 -2.26
C PRO A 132 14.50 0.72 -2.49
N TYR A 133 13.87 1.89 -2.55
CA TYR A 133 14.55 3.19 -2.63
C TYR A 133 13.97 4.15 -1.59
N ILE A 134 14.82 4.67 -0.72
CA ILE A 134 14.50 5.81 0.15
C ILE A 134 15.04 7.05 -0.53
N VAL A 135 14.15 7.84 -1.13
CA VAL A 135 14.52 9.07 -1.85
C VAL A 135 14.20 10.31 -1.02
N ASP A 136 14.95 11.38 -1.28
CA ASP A 136 14.81 12.68 -0.61
C ASP A 136 14.81 12.57 0.94
N LEU A 137 15.66 11.70 1.49
CA LEU A 137 15.80 11.54 2.93
C LEU A 137 16.15 12.90 3.57
N ASP A 138 15.26 13.36 4.46
CA ASP A 138 15.42 14.59 5.23
C ASP A 138 15.25 14.30 6.72
N VAL A 139 16.36 13.96 7.36
CA VAL A 139 16.43 13.69 8.80
C VAL A 139 17.15 14.83 9.51
N TYR A 140 16.83 15.03 10.79
CA TYR A 140 17.58 15.96 11.63
C TYR A 140 18.78 15.23 12.24
N ALA A 141 19.97 15.83 12.16
CA ALA A 141 21.23 15.25 12.61
C ALA A 141 22.07 16.23 13.43
#